data_AF-A0A075I3K9-F1
#
_entry.id   AF-A0A075I3K9-F1
#
_cell.length_a   1.000
_cell.length_b   1.000
_cell.length_c   1.000
_cell.angle_alpha   90.00
_cell.angle_beta   90.00
_cell.angle_gamma   90.00
#
_symmetry.space_group_name_H-M   'P 1'
#
loop_
_entity.id
_entity.type
_entity.pdbx_description
1 polymer ?
#
loop_
_entity_poly.entity_id
_entity_poly.type
_entity_poly.pdbx_seq_one_letter_code
_entity_poly.pdbx_strand_id
1 'polypeptide(L)'
;MAKWADYLISQVSYDQNHIITKVKQHRDIGNEMGDGEIVDRDVIAGNLGHGVKYMTVYGDLNKIRMGKNVRYYRAYEDHYIRTDGNKVMSDNLGDIPHLNGAEQEEKPALTETKPKPNAEAKPLSVLNSAFFLSSLKLKYLQNRLKYLQNRLK
;
A
#
# COMPACT_ATOMS: atom_id res chain seq x y z
N MET A 1 32.96 -1.43 4.79
CA MET A 1 32.00 -1.45 3.67
C MET A 1 31.31 -0.09 3.60
N ALA A 2 30.84 0.35 2.43
CA ALA A 2 30.16 1.63 2.30
C ALA A 2 28.69 1.52 2.72
N LYS A 3 28.15 2.58 3.34
CA LYS A 3 26.71 2.73 3.57
C LYS A 3 25.94 2.61 2.26
N TRP A 4 24.79 1.94 2.29
CA TRP A 4 23.93 1.79 1.13
C TRP A 4 23.00 3.00 0.97
N ALA A 5 22.46 3.48 2.09
CA ALA A 5 21.54 4.61 2.16
C ALA A 5 21.73 5.37 3.48
N ASP A 6 20.92 6.40 3.72
CA ASP A 6 20.86 7.03 5.05
C ASP A 6 19.82 6.31 5.92
N TYR A 7 18.73 5.83 5.29
CA TYR A 7 17.68 5.04 5.93
C TYR A 7 17.24 3.85 5.06
N LEU A 8 16.82 2.77 5.72
CA LEU A 8 16.36 1.52 5.13
C LEU A 8 14.90 1.27 5.52
N ILE A 9 14.05 0.88 4.58
CA ILE A 9 12.62 0.62 4.83
C ILE A 9 12.35 -0.87 4.76
N SER A 10 11.93 -1.45 5.89
CA SER A 10 11.63 -2.88 6.01
C SER A 10 10.14 -3.19 5.84
N GLN A 11 9.26 -2.32 6.34
CA GLN A 11 7.81 -2.54 6.33
C GLN A 11 7.04 -1.26 5.99
N VAL A 12 5.85 -1.42 5.42
CA VAL A 12 4.96 -0.30 5.02
C VAL A 12 3.50 -0.61 5.34
N SER A 13 2.72 0.42 5.53
CA SER A 13 1.25 0.36 5.59
C SER A 13 0.68 1.33 4.58
N TYR A 14 -0.34 0.89 3.85
CA TYR A 14 -1.06 1.70 2.87
C TYR A 14 -2.50 1.97 3.32
N ASP A 15 -3.09 3.04 2.81
CA ASP A 15 -4.53 3.31 2.94
C ASP A 15 -5.34 2.63 1.81
N GLN A 16 -6.65 2.93 1.77
CA GLN A 16 -7.55 2.41 0.73
C GLN A 16 -7.22 2.92 -0.69
N ASN A 17 -6.53 4.06 -0.80
CA ASN A 17 -6.12 4.67 -2.07
C ASN A 17 -4.68 4.27 -2.46
N HIS A 18 -4.08 3.32 -1.74
CA HIS A 18 -2.69 2.91 -1.94
C HIS A 18 -1.68 4.06 -1.73
N ILE A 19 -1.96 4.91 -0.75
CA ILE A 19 -1.08 5.94 -0.22
C ILE A 19 -0.46 5.44 1.07
N ILE A 20 0.84 5.68 1.26
CA ILE A 20 1.54 5.27 2.46
C ILE A 20 0.95 5.99 3.66
N THR A 21 0.67 5.26 4.72
CA THR A 21 0.25 5.83 6.01
C THR A 21 1.43 5.84 6.96
N LYS A 22 2.00 4.66 7.19
CA LYS A 22 3.11 4.44 8.12
C LYS A 22 4.16 3.55 7.49
N VAL A 23 5.40 3.75 7.90
CA VAL A 23 6.55 2.99 7.42
C VAL A 23 7.45 2.67 8.58
N LYS A 24 7.98 1.46 8.61
CA LYS A 24 9.06 1.10 9.51
C LYS A 24 10.39 1.34 8.82
N GLN A 25 11.08 2.38 9.26
CA GLN A 25 12.42 2.72 8.80
C GLN A 25 13.48 2.28 9.83
N HIS A 26 14.68 2.04 9.34
CA HIS A 26 15.86 1.68 10.12
C HIS A 26 17.01 2.56 9.68
N ARG A 27 17.87 2.96 10.61
CA ARG A 27 19.08 3.70 10.25
C ARG A 27 20.11 2.74 9.64
N ASP A 28 20.78 3.16 8.57
CA ASP A 28 21.87 2.36 7.99
C ASP A 28 23.15 2.53 8.83
N ILE A 29 23.63 1.43 9.42
CA ILE A 29 24.90 1.36 10.18
C ILE A 29 25.97 0.62 9.35
N GLY A 30 25.69 0.32 8.08
CA GLY A 30 26.63 -0.16 7.07
C GLY A 30 26.75 -1.68 6.97
N ASN A 31 26.72 -2.44 8.06
CA ASN A 31 26.65 -3.92 7.99
C ASN A 31 25.36 -4.47 8.61
N GLU A 32 24.67 -3.64 9.39
CA GLU A 32 23.47 -4.00 10.14
C GLU A 32 22.43 -2.89 10.00
N MET A 33 21.15 -3.27 10.12
CA MET A 33 20.05 -2.33 10.28
C MET A 33 20.00 -1.87 11.73
N GLY A 34 19.99 -0.57 11.95
CA GLY A 34 19.76 0.01 13.26
C GLY A 34 18.32 -0.21 13.75
N ASP A 35 17.99 0.45 14.85
CA ASP A 35 16.67 0.37 15.47
C ASP A 35 15.55 0.73 14.49
N GLY A 36 14.45 -0.01 14.59
CA GLY A 36 13.27 0.18 13.76
C GLY A 36 12.33 1.21 14.34
N GLU A 37 12.16 2.33 13.63
CA GLU A 37 11.26 3.41 13.99
C GLU A 37 10.06 3.44 13.03
N ILE A 38 8.86 3.66 13.56
CA ILE A 38 7.66 3.86 12.74
C ILE A 38 7.51 5.35 12.48
N VAL A 39 7.58 5.74 11.22
CA VAL A 39 7.44 7.13 10.76
C VAL A 39 6.27 7.28 9.80
N ASP A 40 5.71 8.48 9.79
CA ASP A 40 4.64 8.85 8.86
C ASP A 40 5.21 9.22 7.48
N ARG A 41 4.33 9.19 6.49
CA ARG A 41 4.65 9.52 5.10
C ARG A 41 5.28 10.90 4.92
N ASP A 42 4.78 11.92 5.63
CA ASP A 42 5.23 13.31 5.47
C ASP A 42 6.69 13.47 5.87
N VAL A 43 7.15 12.74 6.89
CA VAL A 43 8.55 12.73 7.33
C VAL A 43 9.45 12.17 6.22
N ILE A 44 9.03 11.05 5.61
CA ILE A 44 9.79 10.43 4.51
C ILE A 44 9.80 11.33 3.29
N ALA A 45 8.65 11.91 2.92
CA ALA A 45 8.52 12.82 1.80
C ALA A 45 9.42 14.06 1.98
N GLY A 46 9.41 14.66 3.17
CA GLY A 46 10.29 15.77 3.52
C GLY A 46 11.76 15.38 3.41
N ASN A 47 12.17 14.27 4.03
CA ASN A 47 13.55 13.79 3.99
C ASN A 47 14.04 13.52 2.56
N LEU A 48 13.23 12.83 1.74
CA LEU A 48 13.54 12.60 0.33
C LEU A 48 13.64 13.91 -0.46
N GLY A 49 12.77 14.88 -0.17
CA GLY A 49 12.82 16.23 -0.75
C GLY A 49 14.08 17.01 -0.40
N HIS A 50 14.66 16.75 0.78
CA HIS A 50 15.94 17.31 1.23
C HIS A 50 17.18 16.53 0.72
N GLY A 51 16.99 15.47 -0.06
CA GLY A 51 18.08 14.68 -0.65
C GLY A 51 18.57 13.51 0.21
N VAL A 52 17.86 13.16 1.29
CA VAL A 52 18.13 11.96 2.08
C VAL A 52 17.87 10.71 1.23
N LYS A 53 18.79 9.75 1.28
CA LYS A 53 18.68 8.52 0.48
C LYS A 53 17.98 7.42 1.27
N TYR A 54 16.99 6.81 0.62
CA TYR A 54 16.23 5.68 1.14
C TYR A 54 16.35 4.47 0.24
N MET A 55 16.39 3.28 0.83
CA MET A 55 16.39 2.02 0.12
C MET A 55 15.44 1.02 0.80
N THR A 56 14.73 0.21 0.02
CA THR A 56 13.93 -0.88 0.58
C THR A 56 14.80 -2.06 0.92
N VAL A 57 14.38 -2.83 1.91
CA VAL A 57 15.13 -3.98 2.41
C VAL A 57 14.18 -5.11 2.74
N TYR A 58 14.61 -6.33 2.42
CA TYR A 58 13.85 -7.55 2.63
C TYR A 58 14.59 -8.45 3.61
N GLY A 59 13.87 -9.03 4.56
CA GLY A 59 14.40 -9.96 5.56
C GLY A 59 14.60 -9.33 6.93
N ASP A 60 15.16 -10.13 7.83
CA ASP A 60 15.33 -9.79 9.24
C ASP A 60 16.72 -9.21 9.53
N LEU A 61 16.92 -8.74 10.76
CA LEU A 61 18.18 -8.15 11.27
C LEU A 61 19.44 -8.95 10.88
N ASN A 62 19.34 -10.29 10.81
CA ASN A 62 20.49 -11.17 10.52
C ASN A 62 20.62 -11.58 9.04
N LYS A 63 19.59 -11.39 8.20
CA LYS A 63 19.58 -11.82 6.80
C LYS A 63 18.95 -10.76 5.93
N ILE A 64 19.72 -9.71 5.72
CA ILE A 64 19.31 -8.50 5.02
C ILE A 64 19.54 -8.68 3.52
N ARG A 65 18.47 -8.51 2.72
CA ARG A 65 18.55 -8.45 1.26
C ARG A 65 18.18 -7.06 0.79
N MET A 66 19.11 -6.42 0.07
CA MET A 66 18.87 -5.08 -0.43
C MET A 66 17.86 -5.08 -1.58
N GLY A 67 16.92 -4.16 -1.47
CA GLY A 67 15.86 -3.94 -2.44
C GLY A 67 16.20 -2.81 -3.40
N LYS A 68 15.19 -1.98 -3.67
CA LYS A 68 15.26 -0.90 -4.66
C LYS A 68 15.40 0.44 -3.97
N ASN A 69 15.98 1.40 -4.69
CA ASN A 69 16.04 2.79 -4.23
C ASN A 69 14.65 3.41 -4.23
N VAL A 70 14.33 4.09 -3.12
CA VAL A 70 13.09 4.83 -2.97
C VAL A 70 13.30 6.23 -3.51
N ARG A 71 12.35 6.70 -4.31
CA ARG A 71 12.42 8.01 -4.94
C ARG A 71 11.13 8.78 -4.69
N TYR A 72 11.32 10.08 -4.56
CA TYR A 72 10.26 11.06 -4.53
C TYR A 72 9.87 11.44 -5.96
N TYR A 73 8.59 11.30 -6.27
CA TYR A 73 8.00 11.69 -7.54
C TYR A 73 6.96 12.77 -7.30
N ARG A 74 7.08 13.88 -8.03
CA ARG A 74 6.05 14.92 -8.08
C ARG A 74 5.18 14.66 -9.30
N ALA A 75 3.88 14.50 -9.10
CA ALA A 75 2.92 14.34 -10.19
C ALA A 75 1.69 15.20 -9.90
N TYR A 76 1.35 16.06 -10.85
CA TYR A 76 0.31 17.08 -10.71
C TYR A 76 0.59 18.00 -9.50
N GLU A 77 -0.37 18.12 -8.58
CA GLU A 77 -0.31 18.95 -7.37
C GLU A 77 0.18 18.16 -6.13
N ASP A 78 0.33 16.84 -6.27
CA ASP A 78 0.72 15.95 -5.17
C ASP A 78 2.12 15.37 -5.35
N HIS A 79 2.59 14.75 -4.28
CA HIS A 79 3.83 13.99 -4.25
C HIS A 79 3.53 12.52 -4.00
N TYR A 80 4.39 11.65 -4.49
CA TYR A 80 4.29 10.20 -4.36
C TYR A 80 5.65 9.58 -4.13
N ILE A 81 5.70 8.51 -3.35
CA ILE A 81 6.92 7.80 -2.98
C ILE A 81 6.91 6.44 -3.67
N ARG A 82 7.87 6.21 -4.57
CA ARG A 82 7.89 5.01 -5.41
C ARG A 82 9.28 4.44 -5.63
N THR A 83 9.33 3.15 -5.95
CA THR A 83 10.57 2.41 -6.33
C THR A 83 10.63 2.00 -7.80
N ASP A 84 9.49 1.91 -8.48
CA ASP A 84 9.36 1.40 -9.85
C ASP A 84 9.63 2.43 -10.94
N GLY A 85 9.61 3.72 -10.60
CA GLY A 85 9.83 4.82 -11.54
C GLY A 85 8.63 5.13 -12.43
N ASN A 86 7.48 4.53 -12.16
CA ASN A 86 6.25 4.83 -12.88
C ASN A 86 5.65 6.15 -12.40
N LYS A 87 5.10 6.94 -13.33
CA LYS A 87 4.42 8.21 -13.03
C LYS A 87 2.93 7.97 -12.80
N VAL A 88 2.60 7.33 -11.68
CA VAL A 88 1.23 7.02 -11.28
C VAL A 88 0.91 7.73 -9.97
N MET A 89 -0.35 8.14 -9.81
CA MET A 89 -0.87 8.84 -8.63
C MET A 89 -1.12 7.89 -7.45
N SER A 90 -0.12 7.08 -7.11
CA SER A 90 -0.13 6.18 -5.95
C SER A 90 1.28 6.00 -5.41
N ASP A 91 1.39 5.61 -4.14
CA ASP A 91 2.68 5.23 -3.59
C ASP A 91 2.96 3.75 -3.91
N ASN A 92 4.23 3.37 -4.07
CA ASN A 92 4.61 1.99 -4.34
C ASN A 92 6.06 1.69 -3.93
N LEU A 93 6.23 1.07 -2.76
CA LEU A 93 7.54 0.63 -2.28
C LEU A 93 7.93 -0.79 -2.72
N GLY A 94 7.20 -1.36 -3.68
CA GLY A 94 7.41 -2.73 -4.13
C GLY A 94 6.84 -3.76 -3.17
N ASP A 95 7.38 -4.97 -3.21
CA ASP A 95 6.84 -6.15 -2.50
C ASP A 95 7.35 -6.25 -1.06
N ILE A 96 7.44 -5.12 -0.34
CA ILE A 96 7.87 -5.12 1.07
C ILE A 96 6.74 -5.58 1.99
N PRO A 97 7.05 -6.26 3.11
CA PRO A 97 6.04 -6.76 4.03
C PRO A 97 5.21 -5.62 4.63
N HIS A 98 3.94 -5.90 4.86
CA HIS A 98 3.04 -4.95 5.48
C HIS A 98 3.30 -4.88 6.99
N LEU A 99 3.25 -3.67 7.56
CA LEU A 99 3.49 -3.45 9.01
C LEU A 99 2.45 -4.18 9.87
N ASN A 100 1.19 -4.21 9.41
CA ASN A 100 0.13 -4.99 10.02
C ASN A 100 0.13 -6.34 9.30
N GLY A 101 0.67 -7.38 9.93
CA GLY A 101 0.88 -8.71 9.34
C GLY A 101 -0.38 -9.52 8.97
N ALA A 102 -1.46 -8.89 8.50
CA ALA A 102 -2.67 -9.57 8.05
C ALA A 102 -3.36 -8.78 6.93
N GLU A 103 -3.66 -9.49 5.84
CA GLU A 103 -4.71 -9.19 4.85
C GLU A 103 -4.50 -7.98 3.93
N GLN A 104 -3.65 -8.15 2.91
CA GLN A 104 -3.94 -7.66 1.57
C GLN A 104 -3.54 -8.71 0.51
N GLU A 105 -4.18 -9.88 0.57
CA GLU A 105 -4.34 -10.75 -0.60
C GLU A 105 -5.70 -10.48 -1.24
N GLU A 106 -5.81 -9.48 -2.12
CA GLU A 106 -6.79 -9.53 -3.20
C GLU A 106 -6.16 -8.98 -4.49
N LYS A 107 -5.24 -9.78 -5.05
CA LYS A 107 -4.95 -9.76 -6.49
C LYS A 107 -5.71 -10.95 -7.10
N PRO A 108 -6.82 -10.76 -7.84
CA PRO A 108 -7.45 -11.88 -8.52
C PRO A 108 -6.63 -12.22 -9.77
N ALA A 109 -5.76 -13.23 -9.64
CA ALA A 109 -5.20 -13.93 -10.78
C ALA A 109 -6.07 -15.16 -11.07
N LEU A 110 -6.66 -15.19 -12.27
CA LEU A 110 -7.28 -16.35 -12.89
C LEU A 110 -6.36 -17.59 -12.81
N THR A 111 -6.89 -18.72 -12.36
CA THR A 111 -6.69 -20.03 -13.01
C THR A 111 -7.79 -21.01 -12.58
N GLU A 112 -8.38 -21.65 -13.59
CA GLU A 112 -9.43 -22.67 -13.52
C GLU A 112 -8.92 -23.98 -12.92
N THR A 113 -9.75 -24.69 -12.13
CA THR A 113 -10.00 -26.15 -12.26
C THR A 113 -11.03 -26.64 -11.20
N LYS A 114 -12.02 -27.42 -11.66
CA LYS A 114 -13.05 -28.19 -10.93
C LYS A 114 -12.84 -29.69 -11.31
N PRO A 115 -13.44 -30.74 -10.69
CA PRO A 115 -14.41 -30.78 -9.56
C PRO A 115 -14.36 -31.98 -8.54
N LYS A 116 -14.94 -31.76 -7.33
CA LYS A 116 -15.79 -32.63 -6.41
C LYS A 116 -15.36 -34.04 -5.91
N PRO A 117 -16.05 -34.68 -4.91
CA PRO A 117 -17.07 -34.22 -3.92
C PRO A 117 -16.88 -34.74 -2.46
N ASN A 118 -17.45 -34.12 -1.42
CA ASN A 118 -18.61 -34.58 -0.59
C ASN A 118 -18.24 -34.23 0.88
N ALA A 119 -19.05 -33.75 1.84
CA ALA A 119 -20.48 -33.81 2.07
C ALA A 119 -20.95 -32.60 2.93
N GLU A 120 -22.20 -32.20 2.70
CA GLU A 120 -23.21 -31.80 3.71
C GLU A 120 -22.94 -30.59 4.65
N ALA A 121 -23.38 -29.40 4.24
CA ALA A 121 -24.04 -28.43 5.12
C ALA A 121 -24.82 -27.38 4.30
N LYS A 122 -26.03 -27.05 4.78
CA LYS A 122 -27.01 -26.06 4.25
C LYS A 122 -26.40 -24.71 3.84
N PRO A 123 -26.93 -24.01 2.80
CA PRO A 123 -26.38 -22.73 2.36
C PRO A 123 -26.85 -21.58 3.25
N LEU A 124 -25.92 -20.93 3.95
CA LEU A 124 -26.07 -19.57 4.49
C LEU A 124 -25.43 -18.53 3.55
N SER A 125 -25.61 -18.68 2.24
CA SER A 125 -25.00 -17.80 1.22
C SER A 125 -25.94 -16.73 0.66
N VAL A 126 -27.15 -16.56 1.21
CA VAL A 126 -28.15 -15.62 0.65
C VAL A 126 -28.14 -14.25 1.36
N LEU A 127 -27.53 -14.10 2.53
CA LEU A 127 -27.62 -12.84 3.29
C LEU A 127 -26.59 -11.76 2.89
N ASN A 128 -25.47 -12.12 2.25
CA ASN A 128 -24.41 -11.13 1.96
C ASN A 128 -24.53 -10.42 0.61
N SER A 129 -25.30 -10.95 -0.36
CA SER A 129 -25.42 -10.33 -1.68
C SER A 129 -26.39 -9.14 -1.71
N ALA A 130 -27.43 -9.15 -0.88
CA ALA A 130 -28.42 -8.07 -0.85
C ALA A 130 -27.89 -6.80 -0.15
N PHE A 131 -26.96 -6.95 0.79
CA PHE A 131 -26.39 -5.83 1.53
C PHE A 131 -25.47 -4.97 0.64
N PHE A 132 -24.59 -5.59 -0.15
CA PHE A 132 -23.65 -4.88 -1.02
C PHE A 132 -24.30 -4.20 -2.24
N LEU A 133 -25.41 -4.73 -2.77
CA LEU A 133 -26.14 -4.06 -3.85
C LEU A 133 -26.91 -2.82 -3.36
N SER A 134 -27.31 -2.80 -2.09
CA SER A 134 -28.03 -1.66 -1.52
C SER A 134 -27.14 -0.43 -1.33
N SER A 135 -25.87 -0.63 -0.93
CA SER A 135 -24.94 0.47 -0.67
C SER A 135 -24.50 1.19 -1.95
N LEU A 136 -24.29 0.46 -3.06
CA LEU A 136 -23.98 1.08 -4.35
C LEU A 136 -25.17 1.88 -4.92
N LYS A 137 -26.40 1.35 -4.80
CA LYS A 137 -27.60 2.02 -5.33
C LYS A 137 -27.89 3.33 -4.60
N LEU A 138 -27.63 3.39 -3.29
CA LEU A 138 -27.73 4.61 -2.48
C LEU A 138 -26.74 5.69 -2.91
N LYS A 139 -25.47 5.31 -3.17
CA LYS A 139 -24.43 6.27 -3.59
C LYS A 139 -24.71 6.87 -4.97
N TYR A 140 -25.24 6.08 -5.91
CA TYR A 140 -25.62 6.55 -7.24
C TYR A 140 -26.82 7.52 -7.19
N LEU A 141 -27.82 7.23 -6.35
CA LEU A 141 -28.99 8.11 -6.17
C LEU A 141 -28.61 9.44 -5.52
N GLN A 142 -27.74 9.43 -4.51
CA GLN A 142 -27.27 10.66 -3.85
C GLN A 142 -26.50 11.58 -4.82
N ASN A 143 -25.62 11.01 -5.65
CA ASN A 143 -24.90 11.78 -6.66
C ASN A 143 -25.83 12.35 -7.74
N ARG A 144 -26.86 11.59 -8.16
CA ARG A 144 -27.85 12.05 -9.13
C ARG A 144 -28.75 13.16 -8.58
N LEU A 145 -29.09 13.11 -7.29
CA LEU A 145 -29.90 14.14 -6.62
C LEU A 145 -29.12 15.45 -6.46
N LYS A 146 -27.82 15.37 -6.09
CA LYS A 146 -26.92 16.53 -6.03
C LYS A 146 -26.78 17.23 -7.39
N TYR A 147 -26.69 16.44 -8.47
CA TYR A 147 -26.57 16.98 -9.83
C TYR A 147 -27.85 17.71 -10.30
N LEU A 148 -29.02 17.24 -9.89
CA LEU A 148 -30.30 17.88 -10.22
C LEU A 148 -30.54 19.16 -9.42
N GLN A 149 -30.14 19.19 -8.14
CA GLN A 149 -30.26 20.39 -7.30
C GLN A 149 -29.37 21.54 -7.78
N ASN A 150 -28.19 21.25 -8.32
CA ASN A 150 -27.32 22.27 -8.92
C ASN A 150 -27.77 22.75 -10.31
N ARG A 151 -28.75 22.10 -10.95
CA ARG A 151 -29.27 22.47 -12.27
C ARG A 151 -30.57 23.28 -12.21
N LEU A 152 -31.09 23.54 -11.00
CA LEU A 152 -32.32 24.31 -10.75
C LEU A 152 -32.06 25.67 -10.05
N LYS A 153 -30.80 26.10 -10.00
CA LYS A 153 -30.39 27.48 -9.66
C LYS A 153 -29.80 28.12 -10.91
#